data_AF-A0A2D4FQA9-F1
#
_entry.id   AF-A0A2D4FQA9-F1
#
_cell.length_a   1.000
_cell.length_b   1.000
_cell.length_c   1.000
_cell.angle_alpha   90.00
_cell.angle_beta   90.00
_cell.angle_gamma   90.00
#
_symmetry.space_group_name_H-M   'P 1'
#
loop_
_entity.id
_entity.type
_entity.pdbx_description
1 polymer ?
#
loop_
_entity_poly.entity_id
_entity_poly.type
_entity_poly.pdbx_seq_one_letter_code
_entity_poly.pdbx_strand_id
1 'polypeptide(L)'
;MCQEFIFGGCKGNANNFLSEQECFQTCIRGGAAEATVVPSRPATEVATPRAGHPLEAYENRPGFREFCAAPRVVGPCRASFLRWYFDLESRMCKMFIYGGCRGNKNNYLFEEHCWSQCTGDGEVAEEPSDAGA
;
A
#
# COMPACT_ATOMS: atom_id res chain seq x y z
N MET A 1 19.62 -18.53 -7.60
CA MET A 1 18.85 -18.16 -6.40
C MET A 1 17.69 -17.29 -6.83
N CYS A 2 16.55 -17.36 -6.15
CA CYS A 2 15.39 -16.53 -6.44
C CYS A 2 15.54 -15.16 -5.76
N GLN A 3 15.05 -14.12 -6.44
CA GLN A 3 15.10 -12.76 -5.93
C GLN A 3 13.82 -12.03 -6.33
N GLU A 4 13.25 -11.28 -5.39
CA GLU A 4 12.07 -10.46 -5.64
C GLU A 4 12.40 -9.25 -6.52
N PHE A 5 11.48 -8.89 -7.39
CA PHE A 5 11.55 -7.68 -8.20
C PHE A 5 10.15 -7.16 -8.50
N ILE A 6 10.07 -5.89 -8.91
CA ILE A 6 8.80 -5.26 -9.24
C ILE A 6 8.53 -5.44 -10.74
N PHE A 7 7.51 -6.23 -11.07
CA PHE A 7 7.04 -6.36 -12.45
C PHE A 7 6.02 -5.27 -12.78
N GLY A 8 6.35 -4.41 -13.75
CA GLY A 8 5.49 -3.29 -14.20
C GLY A 8 4.21 -3.68 -14.94
N GLY A 9 3.84 -4.96 -14.98
CA GLY A 9 2.52 -5.42 -15.43
C GLY A 9 2.37 -5.76 -16.93
N CYS A 10 3.40 -5.60 -17.76
CA CYS A 10 3.33 -6.02 -19.18
C CYS A 10 4.71 -6.35 -19.77
N LYS A 11 4.73 -7.12 -20.87
CA LYS A 11 5.95 -7.52 -21.62
C LYS A 11 7.03 -8.19 -20.76
N GLY A 12 6.61 -9.04 -19.82
CA GLY A 12 7.51 -9.87 -19.04
C GLY A 12 8.05 -11.06 -19.81
N ASN A 13 8.90 -11.84 -19.17
CA ASN A 13 9.32 -13.16 -19.62
C ASN A 13 8.90 -14.22 -18.58
N ALA A 14 9.18 -15.50 -18.85
CA ALA A 14 8.78 -16.61 -17.99
C ALA A 14 9.54 -16.67 -16.64
N ASN A 15 10.59 -15.88 -16.43
CA ASN A 15 11.31 -15.77 -15.15
C ASN A 15 10.65 -14.69 -14.27
N ASN A 16 9.35 -14.84 -14.04
CA ASN A 16 8.52 -13.92 -13.26
C ASN A 16 7.46 -14.74 -12.52
N PHE A 17 7.68 -14.94 -11.22
CA PHE A 17 6.89 -15.82 -10.37
C PHE A 17 6.18 -15.01 -9.31
N LEU A 18 4.98 -15.43 -8.93
CA LEU A 18 4.18 -14.71 -7.93
C LEU A 18 4.74 -14.92 -6.51
N SER A 19 5.52 -15.98 -6.30
CA SER A 19 6.17 -16.27 -5.02
C SER A 19 7.61 -16.75 -5.19
N GLU A 20 8.43 -16.48 -4.17
CA GLU A 20 9.78 -17.00 -4.09
C GLU A 20 9.80 -18.54 -4.16
N GLN A 21 8.84 -19.20 -3.52
CA GLN A 21 8.70 -20.65 -3.52
C GLN A 21 8.45 -21.22 -4.93
N GLU A 22 7.59 -20.59 -5.72
CA GLU A 22 7.31 -20.97 -7.11
C GLU A 22 8.56 -20.83 -7.98
N CYS A 23 9.30 -19.73 -7.82
CA CYS A 23 10.60 -19.55 -8.47
C CYS A 23 11.59 -20.66 -8.09
N PHE A 24 11.69 -20.98 -6.79
CA PHE A 24 12.62 -21.99 -6.30
C PHE A 24 12.29 -23.37 -6.86
N GLN A 25 11.01 -23.74 -6.85
CA GLN A 25 10.57 -25.03 -7.36
C GLN A 25 10.80 -25.15 -8.87
N THR A 26 10.50 -24.09 -9.62
CA THR A 26 10.59 -24.09 -11.09
C THR A 26 12.03 -24.07 -11.57
N CYS A 27 12.88 -23.22 -10.98
CA CYS A 27 14.22 -22.95 -11.51
C CYS A 27 15.36 -23.64 -10.76
N ILE A 28 15.16 -24.03 -9.49
CA ILE A 28 16.24 -24.53 -8.62
C ILE A 28 16.05 -25.98 -8.23
N ARG A 29 14.82 -26.39 -7.89
CA ARG A 29 14.56 -27.74 -7.38
C ARG A 29 14.32 -28.78 -8.47
N GLY A 30 14.10 -28.38 -9.73
CA GLY A 30 13.94 -29.29 -10.87
C GLY A 30 12.86 -30.35 -10.59
N GLY A 31 11.60 -29.96 -10.73
CA GLY A 31 10.41 -30.68 -10.23
C GLY A 31 10.47 -32.21 -10.22
N ALA A 32 10.27 -32.77 -9.02
CA ALA A 32 9.79 -34.13 -8.83
C ALA A 32 8.60 -34.11 -7.84
N ALA A 33 7.45 -34.48 -8.40
CA ALA A 33 6.26 -35.06 -7.79
C ALA A 33 5.41 -34.29 -6.76
N GLU A 34 4.11 -34.30 -7.10
CA GLU A 34 2.90 -34.28 -6.28
C GLU A 34 2.48 -32.99 -5.58
N ALA A 35 1.55 -32.33 -6.27
CA ALA A 35 0.49 -31.51 -5.70
C ALA A 35 -0.26 -32.30 -4.61
N THR A 36 0.03 -32.00 -3.35
CA THR A 36 -0.93 -32.23 -2.27
C THR A 36 -1.77 -30.98 -2.12
N VAL A 37 -3.03 -31.10 -2.53
CA VAL A 37 -4.09 -30.16 -2.18
C VAL A 37 -4.19 -30.13 -0.66
N VAL A 38 -3.77 -29.03 -0.03
CA VAL A 38 -4.06 -28.80 1.40
C VAL A 38 -5.36 -28.01 1.51
N PRO A 39 -6.33 -28.44 2.34
CA PRO A 39 -7.56 -27.70 2.55
C PRO A 39 -7.27 -26.33 3.18
N SER A 40 -7.95 -25.31 2.67
CA SER A 40 -8.09 -23.98 3.23
C SER A 40 -8.38 -24.03 4.74
N ARG A 41 -7.52 -23.40 5.56
CA ARG A 41 -7.86 -23.06 6.94
C ARG A 41 -9.09 -22.13 6.96
N PRO A 42 -10.03 -22.29 7.90
CA PRO A 42 -11.16 -21.39 8.03
C PRO A 42 -10.68 -19.98 8.40
N ALA A 43 -11.24 -18.98 7.72
CA ALA A 43 -11.00 -17.56 7.92
C ALA A 43 -11.75 -17.00 9.14
N THR A 44 -11.58 -17.64 10.30
CA THR A 44 -12.13 -17.16 11.56
C THR A 44 -11.01 -17.22 12.58
N GLU A 45 -10.12 -16.23 12.55
CA GLU A 45 -9.49 -15.54 13.68
C GLU A 45 -8.61 -14.42 13.07
N VAL A 46 -9.26 -13.36 12.57
CA VAL A 46 -8.58 -12.08 12.38
C VAL A 46 -8.82 -11.29 13.65
N ALA A 47 -7.70 -10.89 14.26
CA ALA A 47 -7.64 -10.08 15.46
C ALA A 47 -8.64 -8.92 15.41
N THR A 48 -9.44 -8.81 16.48
CA THR A 48 -10.29 -7.66 16.77
C THR A 48 -9.48 -6.36 16.66
N PRO A 49 -9.90 -5.36 15.86
CA PRO A 49 -9.29 -4.05 15.94
C PRO A 49 -9.57 -3.46 17.33
N ARG A 50 -8.52 -2.94 17.97
CA ARG A 50 -8.64 -2.04 19.11
C ARG A 50 -9.71 -1.00 18.80
N ALA A 51 -10.63 -0.77 19.73
CA ALA A 51 -11.78 0.10 19.62
C ALA A 51 -11.45 1.39 18.85
N GLY A 52 -11.85 1.45 17.59
CA GLY A 52 -11.67 2.63 16.75
C GLY A 52 -12.72 3.69 17.08
N HIS A 53 -12.28 4.93 17.12
CA HIS A 53 -13.15 6.10 17.12
C HIS A 53 -14.17 6.03 15.95
N PRO A 54 -15.34 6.66 16.08
CA PRO A 54 -16.35 6.68 15.03
C PRO A 54 -15.79 7.21 13.71
N LEU A 55 -16.14 6.53 12.61
CA LEU A 55 -15.79 6.89 11.22
C LEU A 55 -16.09 8.36 10.90
N GLU A 56 -17.15 8.88 11.50
CA GLU A 56 -17.64 10.25 11.37
C GLU A 56 -16.66 11.31 11.89
N ALA A 57 -15.76 10.94 12.82
CA ALA A 57 -14.75 11.87 13.34
C ALA A 57 -13.64 12.14 12.32
N TYR A 58 -13.32 11.17 11.46
CA TYR A 58 -12.26 11.28 10.45
C TYR A 58 -12.69 12.14 9.26
N GLU A 59 -13.90 11.94 8.74
CA GLU A 59 -14.39 12.64 7.55
C GLU A 59 -14.60 14.15 7.76
N ASN A 60 -14.84 14.57 8.99
CA ASN A 60 -15.02 15.98 9.35
C ASN A 60 -13.70 16.74 9.50
N ARG A 61 -12.54 16.05 9.53
CA ARG A 61 -11.23 16.71 9.59
C ARG A 61 -10.97 17.47 8.27
N PRO A 62 -10.61 18.77 8.31
CA PRO A 62 -10.25 19.52 7.12
C PRO A 62 -9.19 18.78 6.29
N GLY A 63 -9.44 18.65 4.98
CA GLY A 63 -8.53 17.97 4.07
C GLY A 63 -8.57 16.44 4.13
N PHE A 64 -9.27 15.79 5.05
CA PHE A 64 -9.31 14.32 5.13
C PHE A 64 -9.70 13.67 3.80
N ARG A 65 -10.67 14.26 3.09
CA ARG A 65 -11.10 13.77 1.77
C ARG A 65 -9.99 13.77 0.72
N GLU A 66 -9.09 14.74 0.79
CA GLU A 66 -8.02 14.92 -0.20
C GLU A 66 -6.75 14.13 0.16
N PHE A 67 -6.39 14.12 1.45
CA PHE A 67 -5.18 13.51 1.97
C PHE A 67 -5.35 12.03 2.30
N CYS A 68 -6.54 11.59 2.74
CA CYS A 68 -6.73 10.25 3.30
C CYS A 68 -7.80 9.43 2.59
N ALA A 69 -8.87 10.09 2.12
CA ALA A 69 -10.00 9.39 1.50
C ALA A 69 -9.83 9.22 -0.02
N ALA A 70 -8.93 9.97 -0.65
CA ALA A 70 -8.70 9.90 -2.08
C ALA A 70 -8.09 8.53 -2.46
N PRO A 71 -8.48 7.90 -3.58
CA PRO A 71 -7.91 6.63 -4.00
C PRO A 71 -6.42 6.79 -4.35
N ARG A 72 -5.61 5.74 -4.20
CA ARG A 72 -4.22 5.78 -4.70
C ARG A 72 -4.16 6.05 -6.21
N VAL A 73 -3.22 6.88 -6.65
CA VAL A 73 -3.03 7.23 -8.07
C VAL A 73 -1.60 6.96 -8.51
N VAL A 74 -1.43 5.99 -9.41
CA VAL A 74 -0.13 5.68 -10.04
C VAL A 74 0.33 6.84 -10.93
N GLY A 75 -0.59 7.46 -11.67
CA GLY A 75 -0.27 8.52 -12.63
C GLY A 75 0.28 7.97 -13.96
N PRO A 76 0.45 8.83 -14.98
CA PRO A 76 0.82 8.40 -16.33
C PRO A 76 2.33 8.25 -16.57
N CYS A 77 3.17 8.74 -15.64
CA CYS A 77 4.62 8.58 -15.73
C CYS A 77 5.05 7.15 -15.39
N ARG A 78 6.27 6.76 -15.81
CA ARG A 78 6.75 5.37 -15.79
C ARG A 78 7.90 5.12 -14.80
N ALA A 79 8.12 6.02 -13.84
CA ALA A 79 9.03 5.74 -12.74
C ALA A 79 8.38 4.71 -11.79
N SER A 80 9.18 4.11 -10.90
CA SER A 80 8.69 3.16 -9.91
C SER A 80 9.06 3.62 -8.51
N PHE A 81 8.33 4.60 -7.99
CA PHE A 81 8.53 5.08 -6.62
C PHE A 81 7.60 4.33 -5.67
N LEU A 82 8.17 3.63 -4.69
CA LEU A 82 7.40 3.07 -3.58
C LEU A 82 6.89 4.22 -2.69
N ARG A 83 5.58 4.24 -2.45
CA ARG A 83 4.88 5.27 -1.67
C ARG A 83 3.83 4.63 -0.77
N TRP A 84 3.36 5.38 0.20
CA TRP A 84 2.30 4.99 1.13
C TRP A 84 1.02 5.74 0.81
N TYR A 85 -0.13 5.10 0.98
CA TYR A 85 -1.45 5.73 0.93
C TYR A 85 -2.32 5.15 2.04
N PHE A 86 -3.28 5.94 2.52
CA PHE A 86 -4.28 5.47 3.48
C PHE A 86 -5.40 4.73 2.74
N ASP A 87 -5.63 3.48 3.11
CA ASP A 87 -6.72 2.67 2.61
C ASP A 87 -7.91 2.76 3.56
N LEU A 88 -8.99 3.42 3.12
CA LEU A 88 -10.20 3.62 3.93
C LEU A 88 -10.87 2.30 4.32
N GLU A 89 -10.84 1.30 3.44
CA GLU A 89 -11.52 0.03 3.65
C GLU A 89 -10.90 -0.74 4.81
N SER A 90 -9.58 -0.93 4.80
CA SER A 90 -8.89 -1.58 5.93
C SER A 90 -8.54 -0.63 7.08
N ARG A 91 -8.66 0.69 6.87
CA ARG A 91 -8.14 1.75 7.77
C ARG A 91 -6.66 1.58 8.08
N MET A 92 -5.85 1.34 7.06
CA MET A 92 -4.41 1.15 7.21
C MET A 92 -3.63 1.90 6.15
N CYS A 93 -2.43 2.33 6.50
CA CYS A 93 -1.46 2.77 5.51
C CYS A 93 -0.89 1.57 4.76
N LYS A 94 -0.97 1.59 3.43
CA LYS A 94 -0.50 0.53 2.54
C LYS A 94 0.47 1.10 1.52
N MET A 95 1.39 0.26 1.04
CA MET A 95 2.31 0.63 -0.03
C MET A 95 1.64 0.56 -1.41
N PHE A 96 2.09 1.42 -2.33
CA PHE A 96 1.77 1.36 -3.75
C PHE A 96 2.90 1.96 -4.60
N ILE A 97 2.85 1.70 -5.92
CA ILE A 97 3.79 2.30 -6.88
C ILE A 97 3.23 3.60 -7.44
N TYR A 98 3.98 4.68 -7.27
CA TYR A 98 3.74 5.96 -7.91
C TYR A 98 4.65 6.14 -9.13
N GLY A 99 4.03 6.45 -10.26
CA GLY A 99 4.66 6.68 -11.55
C GLY A 99 5.54 7.93 -11.62
N GLY A 100 5.44 8.82 -10.62
CA GLY A 100 6.28 10.01 -10.49
C GLY A 100 5.63 11.32 -10.91
N CYS A 101 4.43 11.31 -11.51
CA CYS A 101 3.71 12.53 -11.85
C CYS A 101 2.19 12.37 -11.78
N ARG A 102 1.49 13.50 -11.61
CA ARG A 102 0.01 13.61 -11.59
C ARG A 102 -0.68 12.63 -10.61
N GLY A 103 -0.07 12.44 -9.44
CA GLY A 103 -0.72 11.79 -8.30
C GLY A 103 -1.72 12.73 -7.60
N ASN A 104 -2.24 12.29 -6.46
CA ASN A 104 -3.02 13.13 -5.54
C ASN A 104 -2.30 13.22 -4.18
N LYS A 105 -2.96 13.82 -3.17
CA LYS A 105 -2.35 14.05 -1.85
C LYS A 105 -2.35 12.83 -0.93
N ASN A 106 -3.10 11.77 -1.24
CA ASN A 106 -2.99 10.48 -0.57
C ASN A 106 -1.77 9.69 -1.11
N ASN A 107 -0.58 10.26 -0.90
CA ASN A 107 0.69 9.77 -1.42
C ASN A 107 1.82 10.27 -0.52
N TYR A 108 2.29 9.41 0.36
CA TYR A 108 3.28 9.70 1.39
C TYR A 108 4.59 8.97 1.11
N LEU A 109 5.70 9.57 1.52
CA LEU A 109 7.02 8.94 1.40
C LEU A 109 7.26 7.88 2.49
N PHE A 110 6.68 8.10 3.67
CA PHE A 110 6.89 7.28 4.87
C PHE A 110 5.56 6.81 5.44
N GLU A 111 5.53 5.62 6.05
CA GLU A 111 4.34 5.03 6.64
C GLU A 111 3.81 5.90 7.79
N GLU A 112 4.72 6.40 8.62
CA GLU A 112 4.42 7.18 9.82
C GLU A 112 3.69 8.48 9.47
N HIS A 113 4.06 9.12 8.34
CA HIS A 113 3.41 10.33 7.86
C HIS A 113 1.98 10.05 7.36
N CYS A 114 1.77 8.89 6.72
CA CYS A 114 0.42 8.48 6.35
C CYS A 114 -0.45 8.27 7.60
N TRP A 115 0.07 7.58 8.62
CA TRP A 115 -0.67 7.32 9.85
C TRP A 115 -0.99 8.61 10.60
N SER A 116 0.01 9.48 10.81
CA SER A 116 -0.19 10.75 11.54
C SER A 116 -1.22 11.64 10.84
N GLN A 117 -1.18 11.70 9.50
CA GLN A 117 -2.11 12.52 8.72
C GLN A 117 -3.54 11.96 8.73
N CYS A 118 -3.72 10.63 8.78
CA CYS A 118 -5.02 10.01 8.55
C CYS A 118 -5.68 9.38 9.76
N THR A 119 -4.97 9.20 10.88
CA THR A 119 -5.51 8.57 12.09
C THR A 119 -5.58 9.45 13.33
N GLY A 120 -5.05 10.68 13.26
CA GLY A 120 -5.43 11.74 14.19
C GLY A 120 -4.56 11.92 15.43
N ASP A 121 -3.40 11.26 15.53
CA ASP A 121 -2.45 11.48 16.64
C ASP A 121 -1.43 12.60 16.33
N GLY A 122 -1.49 13.19 15.13
CA GLY A 122 -0.65 14.32 14.74
C GLY A 122 -1.32 15.65 15.05
N GLU A 123 -0.86 16.34 16.08
CA GLU A 123 -1.05 17.79 16.23
C GLU A 123 -0.70 18.46 14.90
N VAL A 124 -1.61 19.27 14.39
CA VAL A 124 -1.42 20.04 13.17
C VAL A 124 -0.27 21.01 13.44
N ALA A 125 0.91 20.71 12.92
CA ALA A 125 1.92 21.73 12.68
C ALA A 125 1.35 22.64 11.59
N GLU A 126 0.70 23.72 12.02
CA GLU A 126 0.35 24.86 11.19
C GLU A 126 1.63 25.34 10.49
N GLU A 127 1.81 25.01 9.22
CA GLU A 127 2.77 25.71 8.37
C GLU A 127 2.27 27.16 8.19
N PRO A 128 3.06 28.18 8.57
CA PRO A 128 2.61 29.56 8.58
C PRO A 128 2.28 30.01 7.16
N SER A 129 1.05 30.47 6.97
CA SER A 129 0.60 31.14 5.77
C SER A 129 1.54 32.31 5.44
N ASP A 130 2.07 32.27 4.22
CA ASP A 130 2.77 33.34 3.54
C ASP A 130 2.18 34.72 3.89
N ALA A 131 2.91 35.48 4.70
CA ALA A 131 2.62 36.88 4.94
C ALA A 131 3.29 37.67 3.82
N GLY A 132 2.45 38.24 2.94
CA GLY A 132 2.92 39.14 1.91
C GLY A 132 3.71 40.33 2.47
N ALA A 133 4.74 40.71 1.72
CA ALA A 133 5.27 42.06 1.59
C ALA A 133 5.83 42.22 0.18
#